data_AF-A0A2Z6RNY9-F1
#
_entry.id   AF-A0A2Z6RNY9-F1
#
_cell.length_a   1.000
_cell.length_b   1.000
_cell.length_c   1.000
_cell.angle_alpha   90.00
_cell.angle_beta   90.00
_cell.angle_gamma   90.00
#
_symmetry.space_group_name_H-M   'P 1'
#
loop_
_entity.id
_entity.type
_entity.pdbx_description
1 polymer ?
#
loop_
_entity_poly.entity_id
_entity_poly.type
_entity_poly.pdbx_seq_one_letter_code
_entity_poly.pdbx_strand_id
1 'polypeptide(L)'
;MIFREVVGNALIVDIKKLDDDLNKVLKTMQISLFYQRQHHIQRGAKENQLTCLELYGIIVYQRTFTFYVMHNICGGLYVVDRLMEFSILDFKDQLYILEEVVKKVYIFKSRIMDYYSKIQKITPNFTQTSSIKESPLELSSSRNSKRRSSMY
;
A
#
# COMPACT_ATOMS: atom_id res chain seq x y z
N MET A 1 -14.35 -0.84 1.27
CA MET A 1 -13.46 -2.01 1.23
C MET A 1 -12.67 -2.01 2.53
N ILE A 2 -12.91 -2.98 3.43
CA ILE A 2 -12.28 -3.03 4.76
C ILE A 2 -11.00 -3.86 4.63
N PHE A 3 -9.84 -3.25 4.83
CA PHE A 3 -8.56 -3.95 4.93
C PHE A 3 -8.52 -4.63 6.29
N ARG A 4 -9.05 -5.86 6.37
CA ARG A 4 -8.96 -6.68 7.59
C ARG A 4 -7.61 -7.38 7.56
N GLU A 5 -6.69 -6.84 8.34
CA GLU A 5 -5.35 -7.36 8.55
C GLU A 5 -5.40 -8.85 8.88
N VAL A 6 -4.80 -9.69 8.04
CA VAL A 6 -4.55 -11.10 8.36
C VAL A 6 -3.21 -11.15 9.09
N VAL A 7 -3.13 -10.54 10.29
CA VAL A 7 -1.98 -10.76 11.18
C VAL A 7 -2.15 -12.15 11.75
N GLY A 8 -1.72 -13.15 10.98
CA GLY A 8 -1.42 -14.45 11.55
C GLY A 8 -0.43 -14.26 12.70
N ASN A 9 -0.65 -14.97 13.81
CA ASN A 9 0.21 -14.91 14.99
C ASN A 9 1.70 -14.97 14.58
N ALA A 10 2.38 -13.82 14.60
CA ALA A 10 3.70 -13.64 13.99
C ALA A 10 4.81 -14.39 14.75
N LEU A 11 4.47 -15.03 15.88
CA LEU A 11 5.40 -15.76 16.76
C LEU A 11 5.43 -17.26 16.50
N ILE A 12 4.52 -17.80 15.68
CA ILE A 12 4.49 -19.23 15.35
C ILE A 12 5.51 -19.51 14.24
N VAL A 13 6.41 -20.46 14.49
CA VAL A 13 7.36 -20.95 13.48
C VAL A 13 6.60 -21.84 12.50
N ASP A 14 6.22 -21.28 11.36
CA ASP A 14 5.53 -21.99 10.29
C ASP A 14 6.09 -21.55 8.93
N ILE A 15 7.10 -22.29 8.47
CA ILE A 15 7.79 -22.02 7.20
C ILE A 15 6.83 -22.20 6.02
N LYS A 16 5.89 -23.15 6.11
CA LYS A 16 4.91 -23.37 5.05
C LYS A 16 3.99 -22.16 4.92
N LYS A 17 3.50 -21.64 6.06
CA LYS A 17 2.69 -20.42 6.06
C LYS A 17 3.46 -19.21 5.54
N LEU A 18 4.74 -19.08 5.88
CA LEU A 18 5.60 -18.03 5.33
C LEU A 18 5.67 -18.10 3.80
N ASP A 19 5.89 -19.30 3.24
CA ASP A 19 5.91 -19.49 1.79
C ASP A 19 4.55 -19.23 1.14
N ASP A 20 3.46 -19.71 1.75
CA ASP A 20 2.09 -19.46 1.29
C ASP A 20 1.76 -17.94 1.29
N ASP A 21 2.15 -17.22 2.33
CA ASP A 21 1.92 -15.78 2.44
C ASP A 21 2.80 -14.98 1.49
N LEU A 22 4.07 -15.38 1.30
CA LEU A 22 4.94 -14.80 0.28
C LEU A 22 4.34 -14.99 -1.12
N ASN A 23 3.89 -16.20 -1.46
CA ASN A 23 3.25 -16.50 -2.73
C ASN A 23 1.98 -15.66 -2.98
N LYS A 24 1.16 -15.45 -1.94
CA LYS A 24 -0.01 -14.56 -2.03
C LYS A 24 0.41 -13.12 -2.32
N VAL A 25 1.38 -12.59 -1.56
CA VAL A 25 1.87 -11.23 -1.75
C VAL A 25 2.43 -11.03 -3.15
N LEU A 26 3.30 -11.93 -3.64
CA LEU A 26 3.87 -11.82 -4.97
C LEU A 26 2.80 -11.88 -6.08
N LYS A 27 1.81 -12.77 -5.97
CA LYS A 27 0.69 -12.82 -6.92
C LYS A 27 -0.16 -11.55 -6.90
N THR A 28 -0.50 -11.05 -5.71
CA THR A 28 -1.24 -9.80 -5.55
C THR A 28 -0.46 -8.63 -6.15
N MET A 29 0.86 -8.62 -5.98
CA MET A 29 1.71 -7.59 -6.55
C MET A 29 1.69 -7.62 -8.07
N GLN A 30 1.87 -8.80 -8.66
CA GLN A 30 1.86 -9.00 -10.11
C GLN A 30 0.53 -8.56 -10.74
N ILE A 31 -0.60 -8.97 -10.15
CA ILE A 31 -1.94 -8.61 -10.63
C ILE A 31 -2.15 -7.10 -10.53
N SER A 32 -1.72 -6.48 -9.44
CA SER A 32 -1.90 -5.05 -9.21
C SER A 32 -1.08 -4.22 -10.21
N LEU A 33 0.18 -4.59 -10.47
CA LEU A 33 1.00 -3.94 -11.50
C LEU A 33 0.43 -4.12 -12.90
N PHE A 34 -0.09 -5.31 -13.21
CA PHE A 34 -0.77 -5.56 -14.47
C PHE A 34 -1.93 -4.56 -14.68
N TYR A 35 -2.81 -4.42 -13.70
CA TYR A 35 -3.94 -3.50 -13.81
C TYR A 35 -3.52 -2.03 -13.85
N GLN A 36 -2.50 -1.63 -13.07
CA GLN A 36 -1.96 -0.26 -13.13
C GLN A 36 -1.37 0.04 -14.51
N ARG A 37 -0.62 -0.91 -15.10
CA ARG A 37 -0.09 -0.79 -16.46
C ARG A 37 -1.22 -0.60 -17.47
N GLN A 38 -2.24 -1.47 -17.44
CA GLN A 38 -3.38 -1.34 -18.36
C GLN A 38 -4.10 0.00 -18.20
N HIS A 39 -4.30 0.45 -16.96
CA HIS A 39 -4.95 1.72 -16.65
C HIS A 39 -4.20 2.92 -17.23
N HIS A 40 -2.87 2.96 -17.13
CA HIS A 40 -2.06 4.02 -17.74
C HIS A 40 -2.03 3.93 -19.27
N ILE A 41 -1.95 2.73 -19.85
CA ILE A 41 -2.03 2.53 -21.32
C ILE A 41 -3.36 3.05 -21.86
N GLN A 42 -4.48 2.70 -21.21
CA GLN A 42 -5.81 3.19 -21.56
C GLN A 42 -5.93 4.73 -21.51
N ARG A 43 -5.05 5.38 -20.74
CA ARG A 43 -4.96 6.84 -20.62
C ARG A 43 -3.89 7.47 -21.51
N GLY A 44 -3.36 6.73 -22.47
CA GLY A 44 -2.43 7.22 -23.48
C GLY A 44 -0.95 7.21 -23.08
N ALA A 45 -0.60 6.58 -21.95
CA ALA A 45 0.81 6.37 -21.61
C ALA A 45 1.46 5.40 -22.57
N LYS A 46 2.71 5.67 -22.95
CA LYS A 46 3.52 4.77 -23.77
C LYS A 46 4.21 3.72 -22.90
N GLU A 47 4.42 2.52 -23.45
CA GLU A 47 5.04 1.40 -22.73
C GLU A 47 6.39 1.75 -22.07
N ASN A 48 7.22 2.53 -22.75
CA ASN A 48 8.53 2.95 -22.23
C ASN A 48 8.43 3.86 -20.99
N GLN A 49 7.32 4.60 -20.83
CA GLN A 49 7.06 5.43 -19.65
C GLN A 49 6.62 4.60 -18.44
N LEU A 50 6.19 3.36 -18.65
CA LEU A 50 5.67 2.47 -17.61
C LEU A 50 6.74 1.61 -16.94
N THR A 51 7.99 1.74 -17.36
CA THR A 51 9.15 1.06 -16.75
C THR A 51 9.42 1.50 -15.31
N CYS A 52 8.89 2.64 -14.90
CA CYS A 52 8.96 3.10 -13.52
C CYS A 52 7.80 2.63 -12.63
N LEU A 53 6.88 1.81 -13.14
CA LEU A 53 5.86 1.17 -12.31
C LEU A 53 6.53 0.18 -11.36
N GLU A 54 6.27 0.37 -10.07
CA GLU A 54 6.81 -0.42 -8.99
C GLU A 54 5.71 -0.68 -7.99
N LEU A 55 5.74 -1.86 -7.36
CA LEU A 55 4.85 -2.18 -6.27
C LEU A 55 5.63 -2.80 -5.13
N TYR A 56 5.22 -2.49 -3.91
CA TYR A 56 5.92 -2.88 -2.70
C TYR A 56 5.06 -3.84 -1.90
N GLY A 57 5.66 -4.95 -1.47
CA GLY A 57 5.06 -5.96 -0.62
C GLY A 57 5.83 -6.09 0.67
N ILE A 58 5.15 -6.37 1.77
CA ILE A 58 5.78 -6.53 3.09
C ILE A 58 5.35 -7.88 3.64
N ILE A 59 6.32 -8.68 4.05
CA ILE A 59 6.11 -9.91 4.80
C ILE A 59 6.65 -9.72 6.21
N VAL A 60 5.85 -10.11 7.20
CA VAL A 60 6.23 -10.06 8.61
C VAL A 60 6.26 -11.48 9.16
N TYR A 61 7.42 -11.91 9.65
CA TYR A 61 7.63 -13.24 10.19
C TYR A 61 8.55 -13.18 11.40
N GLN A 62 8.11 -13.67 12.56
CA GLN A 62 8.90 -13.68 13.81
C GLN A 62 9.50 -12.31 14.17
N ARG A 63 8.76 -11.23 13.86
CA ARG A 63 9.15 -9.82 14.04
C ARG A 63 10.19 -9.30 13.06
N THR A 64 10.59 -10.10 12.09
CA THR A 64 11.35 -9.67 10.92
C THR A 64 10.38 -9.18 9.85
N PHE A 65 10.62 -7.95 9.41
CA PHE A 65 9.91 -7.28 8.32
C PHE A 65 10.80 -7.35 7.08
N THR A 66 10.36 -8.07 6.06
CA THR A 66 11.05 -8.16 4.77
C THR A 66 10.22 -7.42 3.72
N PHE A 67 10.83 -6.42 3.11
CA PHE A 67 10.22 -5.61 2.06
C PHE A 67 10.66 -6.16 0.71
N TYR A 68 9.68 -6.39 -0.16
CA TYR A 68 9.86 -6.76 -1.55
C TYR A 68 9.44 -5.60 -2.44
N VAL A 69 10.14 -5.45 -3.55
CA VAL A 69 9.75 -4.57 -4.64
C VAL A 69 9.57 -5.42 -5.89
N MET A 70 8.48 -5.17 -6.63
CA MET A 70 8.27 -5.75 -7.94
C MET A 70 8.32 -4.62 -8.96
N HIS A 71 9.20 -4.77 -9.95
CA HIS A 71 9.42 -3.81 -11.04
C HIS A 71 8.72 -4.30 -12.30
N ASN A 72 8.03 -3.39 -12.99
CA ASN A 72 7.53 -3.64 -14.35
C ASN A 72 8.64 -3.42 -15.38
N ILE A 73 9.00 -4.46 -16.12
CA ILE A 73 9.98 -4.39 -17.21
C ILE A 73 9.25 -4.37 -18.56
N CYS A 74 9.88 -3.74 -19.56
CA CYS A 74 9.41 -3.78 -20.94
C CYS A 74 9.05 -5.21 -21.38
N GLY A 75 7.91 -5.36 -22.04
CA GLY A 75 7.41 -6.66 -22.48
C GLY A 75 6.49 -7.37 -21.49
N GLY A 76 6.08 -6.70 -20.40
CA GLY A 76 5.13 -7.25 -19.42
C GLY A 76 5.75 -8.29 -18.47
N LEU A 77 7.07 -8.30 -18.37
CA LEU A 77 7.81 -9.11 -17.40
C LEU A 77 7.89 -8.38 -16.06
N TYR A 78 7.86 -9.14 -14.98
CA TYR A 78 8.00 -8.63 -13.62
C TYR A 78 9.25 -9.21 -12.99
N VAL A 79 10.07 -8.36 -12.39
CA VAL A 79 11.23 -8.77 -11.58
C VAL A 79 10.96 -8.38 -10.15
N VAL A 80 11.31 -9.27 -9.23
CA VAL A 80 11.10 -9.09 -7.80
C VAL A 80 12.44 -9.08 -7.10
N ASP A 81 12.67 -8.04 -6.30
CA ASP A 81 13.86 -7.90 -5.47
C ASP A 81 13.47 -7.83 -3.99
N ARG A 82 14.35 -8.36 -3.14
CA ARG A 82 14.30 -8.09 -1.70
C ARG A 82 14.93 -6.73 -1.45
N LEU A 83 14.12 -5.76 -1.07
CA LEU A 83 14.50 -4.36 -0.97
C LEU A 83 15.29 -4.04 0.31
N MET A 84 14.75 -4.49 1.44
CA MET A 84 15.33 -4.29 2.76
C MET A 84 14.68 -5.24 3.76
N GLU A 85 15.36 -5.43 4.89
CA GLU A 85 14.90 -6.29 5.97
C GLU A 85 15.33 -5.69 7.32
N PHE A 86 14.47 -5.76 8.33
CA PHE A 86 14.83 -5.44 9.71
C PHE A 86 13.97 -6.23 10.69
N SER A 87 14.45 -6.40 11.92
CA SER A 87 13.72 -7.08 12.98
C SER A 87 13.45 -6.13 14.13
N ILE A 88 12.24 -6.16 14.68
CA ILE A 88 11.91 -5.45 15.92
C ILE A 88 12.19 -6.42 17.08
N LEU A 89 13.24 -6.12 17.86
CA LEU A 89 13.63 -6.95 19.01
C LEU A 89 12.92 -6.48 20.29
N ASP A 90 12.73 -7.40 21.24
CA ASP A 90 11.95 -7.17 22.48
C ASP A 90 12.80 -6.71 23.67
N PHE A 91 14.12 -6.67 23.51
CA PHE A 91 15.03 -6.49 24.63
C PHE A 91 15.42 -5.02 24.77
N LYS A 92 15.32 -4.49 26.00
CA LYS A 92 15.65 -3.09 26.31
C LYS A 92 17.10 -2.72 25.95
N ASP A 93 18.00 -3.69 25.97
CA ASP A 93 19.42 -3.51 25.70
C ASP A 93 19.74 -3.33 24.20
N GLN A 94 18.72 -3.40 23.33
CA GLN A 94 18.85 -3.32 21.87
C GLN A 94 18.26 -2.03 21.28
N LEU A 95 18.04 -1.01 22.11
CA LEU A 95 17.59 0.32 21.67
C LEU A 95 18.46 0.93 20.55
N TYR A 96 19.76 0.59 20.49
CA TYR A 96 20.65 1.03 19.42
C TYR A 96 20.21 0.59 18.01
N ILE A 97 19.44 -0.50 17.90
CA ILE A 97 18.90 -1.01 16.62
C ILE A 97 17.73 -0.15 16.14
N LEU A 98 17.06 0.59 17.05
CA LEU A 98 15.94 1.45 16.70
C LEU A 98 16.36 2.53 15.71
N GLU A 99 17.56 3.08 15.84
CA GLU A 99 18.10 4.05 14.88
C GLU A 99 18.17 3.44 13.46
N GLU A 100 18.65 2.20 13.34
CA GLU A 100 18.73 1.50 12.07
C GLU A 100 17.34 1.24 11.46
N VAL A 101 16.38 0.81 12.28
CA VAL A 101 14.99 0.58 11.86
C VAL A 101 14.36 1.88 11.37
N VAL A 102 14.49 2.97 12.14
CA VAL A 102 13.98 4.30 11.74
C VAL A 102 14.60 4.76 10.43
N LYS A 103 15.92 4.57 10.26
CA LYS A 103 16.62 4.91 9.02
C LYS A 103 16.10 4.10 7.82
N LYS A 104 15.92 2.79 7.98
CA LYS A 104 15.35 1.91 6.93
C LYS A 104 13.94 2.34 6.53
N VAL A 105 13.08 2.61 7.52
CA VAL A 105 11.70 3.10 7.28
C VAL A 105 11.71 4.46 6.58
N TYR A 106 12.61 5.37 6.96
CA TYR A 106 12.72 6.68 6.32
C TYR A 106 13.18 6.57 4.86
N ILE A 107 14.16 5.72 4.57
CA ILE A 107 14.60 5.42 3.20
C ILE A 107 13.45 4.82 2.38
N PHE A 108 12.69 3.90 2.97
CA PHE A 108 11.52 3.32 2.31
C PHE A 108 10.48 4.40 1.98
N LYS A 109 10.14 5.26 2.93
CA LYS A 109 9.24 6.40 2.70
C LYS A 109 9.72 7.29 1.55
N SER A 110 11.02 7.61 1.51
CA SER A 110 11.60 8.42 0.43
C SER A 110 11.37 7.76 -0.94
N ARG A 111 11.61 6.45 -1.05
CA ARG A 111 11.38 5.70 -2.30
C ARG A 111 9.92 5.74 -2.75
N ILE A 112 8.98 5.59 -1.82
CA ILE A 112 7.55 5.71 -2.13
C ILE A 112 7.22 7.11 -2.65
N MET A 113 7.76 8.17 -2.04
CA MET A 113 7.54 9.54 -2.51
C MET A 113 8.13 9.80 -3.90
N ASP A 114 9.33 9.26 -4.17
CA ASP A 114 9.96 9.33 -5.49
C ASP A 114 9.13 8.59 -6.54
N TYR A 115 8.61 7.41 -6.19
CA TYR A 115 7.70 6.63 -7.02
C TYR A 115 6.44 7.41 -7.38
N TYR A 116 5.73 7.98 -6.39
CA TYR A 116 4.54 8.81 -6.64
C TYR A 116 4.84 9.98 -7.57
N SER A 117 5.99 10.63 -7.37
CA SER A 117 6.44 11.75 -8.21
C SER A 117 6.72 11.33 -9.66
N LYS A 118 7.19 10.09 -9.89
CA LYS A 118 7.35 9.52 -11.24
C LYS A 118 6.01 9.23 -11.88
N ILE A 119 5.09 8.59 -11.16
CA ILE A 119 3.75 8.21 -11.67
C ILE A 119 2.93 9.43 -12.09
N GLN A 120 2.98 10.52 -11.32
CA GLN A 120 2.27 11.77 -11.67
C GLN A 120 2.70 12.33 -13.03
N LYS A 121 3.91 12.03 -13.51
CA LYS A 121 4.42 12.51 -14.80
C LYS A 121 3.96 11.66 -15.99
N ILE A 122 3.53 10.41 -15.76
CA ILE A 122 3.14 9.47 -16.82
C ILE A 122 1.79 9.85 -17.44
N THR A 123 0.87 10.37 -16.63
CA THR A 123 -0.46 10.79 -17.08
C THR A 123 -0.71 12.23 -16.66
N PRO A 124 -0.33 13.22 -17.48
CA PRO A 124 -0.65 14.61 -17.18
C PRO A 124 -2.18 14.80 -17.33
N ASN A 125 -2.82 15.10 -16.20
CA ASN A 125 -4.19 15.61 -16.03
C ASN A 125 -5.36 14.60 -16.09
N PHE A 126 -5.79 14.17 -14.90
CA PHE A 126 -7.18 14.40 -14.51
C PHE A 126 -7.13 15.26 -13.25
N THR A 127 -7.98 16.28 -13.20
CA THR A 127 -8.13 17.33 -12.19
C THR A 127 -7.62 16.93 -10.80
N GLN A 128 -6.79 17.79 -10.20
CA GLN A 128 -6.65 17.86 -8.75
C GLN A 128 -8.02 17.62 -8.14
N THR A 129 -8.22 16.48 -7.47
CA THR A 129 -9.30 16.39 -6.49
C THR A 129 -9.07 17.55 -5.56
N SER A 130 -9.98 18.52 -5.67
CA SER A 130 -10.11 19.67 -4.81
C SER A 130 -9.66 19.30 -3.40
N SER A 131 -8.73 20.10 -2.86
CA SER A 131 -8.61 20.38 -1.44
C SER A 131 -9.86 19.90 -0.71
N ILE A 132 -9.76 18.82 0.07
CA ILE A 132 -10.75 18.51 1.08
C ILE A 132 -10.67 19.70 2.04
N LYS A 133 -11.47 20.74 1.78
CA LYS A 133 -11.83 21.71 2.79
C LYS A 133 -12.65 20.90 3.77
N GLU A 134 -12.07 20.60 4.93
CA GLU A 134 -12.82 20.15 6.09
C GLU A 134 -13.86 21.24 6.39
N SER A 135 -15.08 21.05 5.92
CA SER A 135 -16.24 21.79 6.43
C SER A 135 -16.76 21.04 7.66
N PRO A 136 -16.99 21.71 8.80
CA PRO A 136 -17.47 21.06 10.01
C PRO A 136 -18.81 20.38 9.75
N LEU A 137 -18.93 19.12 10.17
CA LEU A 137 -20.19 18.37 10.22
C LEU A 137 -21.17 19.09 11.14
N GLU A 138 -22.14 19.81 10.58
CA GLU A 138 -23.36 20.17 11.33
C GLU A 138 -24.20 18.91 11.51
N LEU A 139 -24.16 18.35 12.72
CA LEU A 139 -25.12 17.34 13.16
C LEU A 139 -26.51 17.97 13.30
N SER A 140 -27.35 17.82 12.28
CA SER A 140 -28.78 18.10 12.45
C SER A 140 -29.46 16.93 13.16
N SER A 141 -29.60 17.06 14.48
CA SER A 141 -30.52 16.25 15.28
C SER A 141 -31.97 16.54 14.87
N SER A 142 -32.71 15.54 14.41
CA SER A 142 -34.18 15.62 14.34
C SER A 142 -34.81 14.58 15.25
N ARG A 143 -35.11 15.02 16.49
CA ARG A 143 -36.17 14.45 17.33
C ARG A 143 -37.17 15.57 17.57
N ASN A 144 -38.42 15.32 17.18
CA ASN A 144 -39.69 15.69 17.84
C ASN A 144 -40.81 15.51 16.80
N SER A 145 -41.53 14.39 16.79
CA SER A 145 -42.70 14.04 17.61
C SER A 145 -44.00 14.81 17.26
N LYS A 146 -45.04 14.00 17.01
CA LYS A 146 -46.48 14.19 17.27
C LYS A 146 -47.42 14.79 16.20
N ARG A 147 -48.27 13.87 15.72
CA ARG A 147 -49.74 13.79 15.85
C ARG A 147 -50.65 14.45 14.79
N ARG A 148 -51.56 13.58 14.29
CA ARG A 148 -52.99 13.77 13.92
C ARG A 148 -53.23 14.59 12.64
N SER A 149 -54.24 14.34 11.80
CA SER A 149 -55.31 13.34 11.67
C SER A 149 -55.99 13.59 10.31
N SER A 150 -56.50 12.53 9.67
CA SER A 150 -57.78 12.44 8.92
C SER A 150 -58.06 13.23 7.63
N MET A 151 -58.78 12.53 6.72
CA MET A 151 -59.71 13.01 5.67
C MET A 151 -59.06 13.60 4.40
N TYR A 152 -59.32 13.16 3.17
CA TYR A 152 -60.32 12.26 2.56
C TYR A 152 -59.62 11.40 1.49
#